data_AF-A0AAN6UB94-F1
#
_entry.id   AF-A0AAN6UB94-F1
#
_cell.length_a   1.000
_cell.length_b   1.000
_cell.length_c   1.000
_cell.angle_alpha   90.00
_cell.angle_beta   90.00
_cell.angle_gamma   90.00
#
_symmetry.space_group_name_H-M   'P 1'
#
loop_
_entity.id
_entity.type
_entity.pdbx_description
1 polymer ?
#
loop_
_entity_poly.entity_id
_entity_poly.type
_entity_poly.pdbx_seq_one_letter_code
_entity_poly.pdbx_strand_id
1 'polypeptide(L)'
;MSRNGESPQNWGTKLFIAFRALINVATMAGITIALDQCFTRLAGNDPSLYWFLALFTWRYLRFIINLVAFWCYSPSPILGRPLYTPSKDVTAVIPTVAPDSADFYETLRTCADNGPANILIVAPGKVLFAKARSIVAELTAQYPSVQFRVLKSEIVSKRGQVAVAIPHIETDIVVLLDDHVFWGPRFLESLLCPFADTAVGLVGTNKRVIRLDGLNLWGRIWNMLGATYLCRHNFEIRATNTVDGGVFVISGRACAIRTEILQHPHFLRGYTNEMFFFGKFGPLNPDDDNYITRFVVRQGWKIKIQYTDDSVLETKVGVEKPLATKFLGQCQRWVRTTWRSNLCSLITDRTVWTTQPYCVYSVYLTSLTNFAAVTDPLLVYLFTHSSAYTSGLRLACLIDVNNSGDAGSSKNGTGEDDYTGPEHLHVLALRAIRIRIEQLQKFHTNHIKRYQEPILAELNYIKAALKALHREHQAICDNLVIIQERLGEVAIQADGAGKAEGLAAEAQATITKTIEDLTAAIAGVEERWYQALSENAETAQEYASSAKSEKLENVETAVNSEKDENGSSEDDCCF
;
A
#
# COMPACT_ATOMS: atom_id res chain seq x y z
N MET A 1 -9.42 6.32 45.19
CA MET A 1 -10.59 5.71 45.86
C MET A 1 -11.69 6.75 45.94
N SER A 2 -12.69 6.66 45.06
CA SER A 2 -14.01 7.27 45.25
C SER A 2 -15.01 6.35 44.56
N ARG A 3 -15.50 5.36 45.31
CA ARG A 3 -16.72 4.63 44.97
C ARG A 3 -17.86 5.63 45.04
N ASN A 4 -18.67 5.77 43.99
CA ASN A 4 -20.05 6.23 44.10
C ASN A 4 -20.83 5.92 42.82
N GLY A 5 -21.94 5.21 42.99
CA GLY A 5 -23.10 5.22 42.09
C GLY A 5 -23.07 4.29 40.88
N GLU A 6 -23.06 2.96 41.06
CA GLU A 6 -23.44 2.04 39.99
C GLU A 6 -24.80 1.42 40.28
N SER A 7 -25.77 1.62 39.37
CA SER A 7 -27.11 1.05 39.48
C SER A 7 -27.08 -0.49 39.40
N PRO A 8 -28.00 -1.20 40.08
CA PRO A 8 -28.05 -2.67 40.09
C PRO A 8 -28.16 -3.30 38.69
N GLN A 9 -28.72 -2.56 37.73
CA GLN A 9 -28.91 -2.98 36.33
C GLN A 9 -27.59 -3.16 35.56
N ASN A 10 -26.49 -2.54 36.04
CA ASN A 10 -25.16 -2.69 35.44
C ASN A 10 -24.43 -3.98 35.84
N TRP A 11 -24.81 -4.64 36.92
CA TRP A 11 -24.12 -5.85 37.39
C TRP A 11 -24.37 -7.04 36.48
N GLY A 12 -25.61 -7.26 36.03
CA GLY A 12 -25.95 -8.33 35.10
C GLY A 12 -25.20 -8.19 33.76
N THR A 13 -25.14 -6.98 33.22
CA THR A 13 -24.43 -6.68 31.97
C THR A 13 -22.92 -6.88 32.12
N LYS A 14 -22.32 -6.41 33.22
CA LYS A 14 -20.88 -6.62 33.49
C LYS A 14 -20.53 -8.09 33.69
N LEU A 15 -21.36 -8.84 34.40
CA LEU A 15 -21.18 -10.28 34.61
C LEU A 15 -21.29 -11.04 33.28
N PHE A 16 -22.26 -10.69 32.44
CA PHE A 16 -22.43 -11.26 31.11
C PHE A 16 -21.21 -10.98 30.21
N ILE A 17 -20.71 -9.73 30.20
CA ILE A 17 -19.50 -9.36 29.45
C ILE A 17 -18.28 -10.15 29.94
N ALA A 18 -18.08 -10.24 31.26
CA ALA A 18 -16.98 -10.99 31.86
C ALA A 18 -17.06 -12.49 31.53
N PHE A 19 -18.25 -13.07 31.61
CA PHE A 19 -18.49 -14.47 31.24
C PHE A 19 -18.21 -14.73 29.76
N ARG A 20 -18.65 -13.84 28.86
CA ARG A 20 -18.35 -13.93 27.42
C ARG A 20 -16.85 -13.80 27.15
N ALA A 21 -16.14 -12.93 27.86
CA ALA A 21 -14.68 -12.85 27.81
C ALA A 21 -14.05 -14.21 28.14
N LEU A 22 -14.50 -14.83 29.23
CA LEU A 22 -13.97 -16.09 29.70
C LEU A 22 -14.21 -17.21 28.67
N ILE A 23 -15.40 -17.27 28.07
CA ILE A 23 -15.70 -18.22 26.99
C ILE A 23 -14.77 -18.01 25.80
N ASN A 24 -14.60 -16.78 25.33
CA ASN A 24 -13.72 -16.49 24.19
C ASN A 24 -12.26 -16.89 24.49
N VAL A 25 -11.76 -16.55 25.68
CA VAL A 25 -10.40 -16.90 26.11
C VAL A 25 -10.25 -18.43 26.23
N ALA A 26 -11.23 -19.12 26.82
CA ALA A 26 -11.24 -20.58 26.90
C ALA A 26 -11.29 -21.23 25.51
N THR A 27 -12.07 -20.66 24.59
CA THR A 27 -12.15 -21.12 23.19
C THR A 27 -10.80 -20.95 22.49
N MET A 28 -10.17 -19.79 22.63
CA MET A 28 -8.83 -19.56 22.09
C MET A 28 -7.81 -20.53 22.68
N ALA A 29 -7.82 -20.76 23.99
CA ALA A 29 -6.94 -21.72 24.65
C ALA A 29 -7.19 -23.15 24.13
N GLY A 30 -8.45 -23.55 23.96
CA GLY A 30 -8.82 -24.83 23.37
C GLY A 30 -8.32 -25.01 21.95
N ILE A 31 -8.43 -23.97 21.10
CA ILE A 31 -7.87 -23.98 19.74
C ILE A 31 -6.35 -24.13 19.79
N THR A 32 -5.66 -23.40 20.68
CA THR A 32 -4.20 -23.52 20.85
C THR A 32 -3.79 -24.93 21.27
N ILE A 33 -4.49 -25.55 22.22
CA ILE A 33 -4.23 -26.93 22.66
C ILE A 33 -4.47 -27.93 21.53
N ALA A 34 -5.55 -27.74 20.75
CA ALA A 34 -5.84 -28.61 19.60
C ALA A 34 -4.76 -28.49 18.50
N LEU A 35 -4.28 -27.27 18.23
CA LEU A 35 -3.17 -27.04 17.31
C LEU A 35 -1.87 -27.67 17.81
N ASP A 36 -1.54 -27.48 19.09
CA ASP A 36 -0.38 -28.11 19.74
C ASP A 36 -0.41 -29.64 19.57
N GLN A 37 -1.52 -30.29 19.96
CA GLN A 37 -1.70 -31.73 19.79
C GLN A 37 -1.59 -32.18 18.32
N CYS A 38 -2.14 -31.40 17.39
CA CYS A 38 -2.04 -31.67 15.96
C CYS A 38 -0.58 -31.58 15.49
N PHE A 39 0.15 -30.54 15.88
CA PHE A 39 1.54 -30.36 15.51
C PHE A 39 2.44 -31.41 16.15
N THR A 40 2.23 -31.79 17.41
CA THR A 40 2.97 -32.89 18.04
C THR A 40 2.76 -34.20 17.28
N ARG A 41 1.53 -34.50 16.85
CA ARG A 41 1.24 -35.70 16.05
C ARG A 41 1.89 -35.65 14.67
N LEU A 42 1.82 -34.51 13.98
CA LEU A 42 2.40 -34.32 12.65
C LEU A 42 3.93 -34.33 12.67
N ALA A 43 4.53 -33.74 13.70
CA ALA A 43 5.97 -33.65 13.86
C ALA A 43 6.60 -34.94 14.42
N GLY A 44 5.84 -35.74 15.16
CA GLY A 44 6.36 -36.91 15.85
C GLY A 44 7.49 -36.53 16.80
N ASN A 45 8.70 -37.08 16.56
CA ASN A 45 9.90 -36.79 17.34
C ASN A 45 10.79 -35.69 16.73
N ASP A 46 10.30 -34.93 15.75
CA ASP A 46 11.05 -33.87 15.08
C ASP A 46 10.74 -32.47 15.67
N PRO A 47 11.64 -31.89 16.50
CA PRO A 47 11.39 -30.60 17.12
C PRO A 47 11.39 -29.45 16.09
N SER A 48 12.21 -29.54 15.04
CA SER A 48 12.32 -28.51 14.01
C SER A 48 11.01 -28.38 13.24
N LEU A 49 10.40 -29.53 12.88
CA LEU A 49 9.10 -29.56 12.22
C LEU A 49 7.99 -29.01 13.12
N TYR A 50 7.97 -29.36 14.41
CA TYR A 50 6.99 -28.83 15.35
C TYR A 50 7.05 -27.29 15.42
N TRP A 51 8.23 -26.73 15.66
CA TRP A 51 8.39 -25.27 15.77
C TRP A 51 8.15 -24.56 14.43
N PHE A 52 8.50 -25.19 13.31
CA PHE A 52 8.13 -24.70 11.99
C PHE A 52 6.61 -24.58 11.85
N LEU A 53 5.86 -25.66 12.13
CA LEU A 53 4.39 -25.67 12.02
C LEU A 53 3.75 -24.63 12.94
N ALA A 54 4.22 -24.53 14.18
CA ALA A 54 3.73 -23.55 15.15
C ALA A 54 3.94 -22.11 14.68
N LEU A 55 5.17 -21.77 14.27
CA LEU A 55 5.51 -20.42 13.79
C LEU A 55 4.84 -20.09 12.46
N PHE A 56 4.77 -21.05 11.54
CA PHE A 56 4.12 -20.92 10.25
C PHE A 56 2.62 -20.65 10.44
N THR A 57 1.96 -21.44 11.31
CA THR A 57 0.54 -21.25 11.62
C THR A 57 0.30 -19.90 12.29
N TRP A 58 1.09 -19.54 13.31
CA TRP A 58 0.99 -18.24 13.97
C TRP A 58 1.04 -17.08 12.96
N ARG A 59 1.95 -17.15 11.98
CA ARG A 59 2.18 -16.11 10.99
C ARG A 59 1.16 -16.09 9.85
N TYR A 60 0.82 -17.25 9.27
CA TYR A 60 0.13 -17.36 7.99
C TYR A 60 -1.32 -17.82 8.07
N LEU A 61 -1.78 -18.43 9.17
CA LEU A 61 -3.19 -18.82 9.32
C LEU A 61 -4.12 -17.62 9.17
N ARG A 62 -3.75 -16.48 9.79
CA ARG A 62 -4.47 -15.20 9.64
C ARG A 62 -4.60 -14.75 8.18
N PHE A 63 -3.62 -15.04 7.32
CA PHE A 63 -3.69 -14.65 5.90
C PHE A 63 -4.76 -15.45 5.17
N ILE A 64 -4.80 -16.77 5.40
CA ILE A 64 -5.81 -17.66 4.81
C ILE A 64 -7.21 -17.25 5.27
N ILE A 65 -7.40 -17.09 6.59
CA ILE A 65 -8.70 -16.69 7.15
C ILE A 65 -9.09 -15.30 6.63
N ASN A 66 -8.17 -14.33 6.60
CA ASN A 66 -8.46 -13.00 6.09
C ASN A 66 -8.80 -13.01 4.59
N LEU A 67 -8.16 -13.87 3.81
CA LEU A 67 -8.46 -14.00 2.38
C LEU A 67 -9.88 -14.51 2.18
N VAL A 68 -10.28 -15.58 2.88
CA VAL A 68 -11.66 -16.09 2.83
C VAL A 68 -12.64 -15.02 3.30
N ALA A 69 -12.37 -14.37 4.43
CA ALA A 69 -13.22 -13.32 4.98
C ALA A 69 -13.35 -12.11 4.04
N PHE A 70 -12.29 -11.76 3.31
CA PHE A 70 -12.33 -10.70 2.31
C PHE A 70 -13.35 -11.01 1.21
N TRP A 71 -13.39 -12.25 0.72
CA TRP A 71 -14.36 -12.70 -0.28
C TRP A 71 -15.77 -12.88 0.26
N CYS A 72 -15.93 -13.22 1.55
CA CYS A 72 -17.23 -13.34 2.20
C CYS A 72 -17.84 -12.00 2.64
N TYR A 73 -17.09 -10.90 2.57
CA TYR A 73 -17.57 -9.58 3.00
C TYR A 73 -18.76 -9.10 2.16
N SER A 74 -19.72 -8.47 2.82
CA SER A 74 -20.80 -7.71 2.16
C SER A 74 -20.93 -6.29 2.73
N PRO A 75 -21.02 -5.25 1.87
CA PRO A 75 -21.26 -3.87 2.29
C PRO A 75 -22.69 -3.69 2.78
N SER A 76 -22.95 -2.61 3.50
CA SER A 76 -24.33 -2.23 3.81
C SER A 76 -25.00 -1.74 2.52
N PRO A 77 -26.21 -2.23 2.19
CA PRO A 77 -26.88 -1.89 0.94
C PRO A 77 -27.31 -0.43 0.91
N ILE A 78 -27.30 0.17 -0.27
CA ILE A 78 -27.90 1.48 -0.49
C ILE A 78 -29.42 1.31 -0.40
N LEU A 79 -30.04 2.02 0.54
CA LEU A 79 -31.47 1.96 0.77
C LEU A 79 -32.19 2.91 -0.18
N GLY A 80 -33.29 2.44 -0.80
CA GLY A 80 -34.13 3.31 -1.64
C GLY A 80 -34.81 4.45 -0.88
N ARG A 81 -34.87 4.36 0.46
CA ARG A 81 -35.25 5.45 1.37
C ARG A 81 -34.19 5.55 2.47
N PRO A 82 -33.21 6.46 2.35
CA PRO A 82 -32.14 6.56 3.33
C PRO A 82 -32.66 7.13 4.66
N LEU A 83 -32.21 6.55 5.77
CA LEU A 83 -32.53 7.04 7.12
C LEU A 83 -31.85 8.37 7.42
N TYR A 84 -30.64 8.55 6.89
CA TYR A 84 -29.83 9.75 7.02
C TYR A 84 -29.54 10.32 5.64
N THR A 85 -29.64 11.63 5.53
CA THR A 85 -29.38 12.40 4.32
C THR A 85 -28.20 13.35 4.55
N PRO A 86 -27.25 13.47 3.60
CA PRO A 86 -26.07 14.32 3.79
C PRO A 86 -26.42 15.78 4.17
N SER A 87 -27.37 16.39 3.47
CA SER A 87 -27.73 17.80 3.60
C SER A 87 -28.45 18.18 4.89
N LYS A 88 -28.88 17.19 5.68
CA LYS A 88 -29.57 17.40 6.95
C LYS A 88 -28.78 16.85 8.14
N ASP A 89 -28.22 15.66 7.99
CA ASP A 89 -27.81 14.85 9.13
C ASP A 89 -26.28 14.77 9.29
N VAL A 90 -25.50 15.42 8.41
CA VAL A 90 -24.04 15.33 8.40
C VAL A 90 -23.35 16.67 8.67
N THR A 91 -22.41 16.65 9.63
CA THR A 91 -21.39 17.70 9.79
C THR A 91 -20.02 17.13 9.47
N ALA A 92 -19.35 17.65 8.45
CA ALA A 92 -17.96 17.34 8.15
C ALA A 92 -17.04 18.23 9.00
N VAL A 93 -16.00 17.64 9.61
CA VAL A 93 -15.00 18.37 10.40
C VAL A 93 -13.63 18.17 9.78
N ILE A 94 -12.99 19.28 9.40
CA ILE A 94 -11.71 19.30 8.68
C ILE A 94 -10.69 20.12 9.50
N PRO A 95 -9.84 19.47 10.30
CA PRO A 95 -8.68 20.10 10.92
C PRO A 95 -7.61 20.37 9.86
N THR A 96 -7.04 21.58 9.82
CA THR A 96 -5.96 21.90 8.88
C THR A 96 -4.84 22.71 9.52
N VAL A 97 -3.60 22.40 9.12
CA VAL A 97 -2.41 23.21 9.40
C VAL A 97 -1.78 23.80 8.13
N ALA A 98 -2.38 23.52 6.97
CA ALA A 98 -1.89 23.94 5.65
C ALA A 98 -3.04 24.48 4.78
N PRO A 99 -3.74 25.54 5.24
CA PRO A 99 -4.91 26.08 4.54
C PRO A 99 -4.58 26.59 3.13
N ASP A 100 -3.34 27.02 2.84
CA ASP A 100 -2.97 27.53 1.51
C ASP A 100 -2.68 26.42 0.48
N SER A 101 -2.84 25.14 0.85
CA SER A 101 -2.51 24.03 -0.04
C SER A 101 -3.63 23.79 -1.06
N ALA A 102 -3.24 23.44 -2.30
CA ALA A 102 -4.20 23.00 -3.32
C ALA A 102 -4.99 21.75 -2.87
N ASP A 103 -4.36 20.89 -2.05
CA ASP A 103 -5.00 19.71 -1.48
C ASP A 103 -6.12 20.08 -0.50
N PHE A 104 -5.94 21.12 0.31
CA PHE A 104 -6.98 21.61 1.20
C PHE A 104 -8.18 22.18 0.42
N TYR A 105 -7.93 22.98 -0.61
CA TYR A 105 -8.99 23.50 -1.48
C TYR A 105 -9.80 22.37 -2.11
N GLU A 106 -9.11 21.38 -2.70
CA GLU A 106 -9.76 20.24 -3.33
C GLU A 106 -10.51 19.34 -2.34
N THR A 107 -9.98 19.20 -1.12
CA THR A 107 -10.68 18.51 -0.01
C THR A 107 -11.99 19.21 0.32
N LEU A 108 -11.98 20.55 0.47
CA LEU A 108 -13.21 21.32 0.73
C LEU A 108 -14.21 21.21 -0.43
N ARG A 109 -13.73 21.31 -1.66
CA ARG A 109 -14.54 21.22 -2.88
C ARG A 109 -15.26 19.87 -2.98
N THR A 110 -14.51 18.76 -2.92
CA THR A 110 -15.09 17.41 -3.00
C THR A 110 -15.98 17.06 -1.80
N CYS A 111 -15.69 17.62 -0.62
CA CYS A 111 -16.57 17.54 0.55
C CYS A 111 -17.89 18.28 0.30
N ALA A 112 -17.83 19.51 -0.21
CA ALA A 112 -19.00 20.33 -0.53
C ALA A 112 -19.85 19.74 -1.68
N ASP A 113 -19.23 19.12 -2.68
CA ASP A 113 -19.91 18.40 -3.76
C ASP A 113 -20.81 17.27 -3.24
N ASN A 114 -20.49 16.67 -2.08
CA ASN A 114 -21.32 15.66 -1.42
C ASN A 114 -22.47 16.26 -0.58
N GLY A 115 -22.58 17.59 -0.52
CA GLY A 115 -23.69 18.32 0.09
C GLY A 115 -23.97 18.04 1.57
N PRO A 116 -22.97 18.00 2.48
CA PRO A 116 -23.24 17.90 3.91
C PRO A 116 -23.99 19.14 4.43
N ALA A 117 -24.75 19.01 5.52
CA ALA A 117 -25.43 20.14 6.15
C ALA A 117 -24.44 21.23 6.59
N ASN A 118 -23.34 20.80 7.22
CA ASN A 118 -22.32 21.70 7.76
C ASN A 118 -20.91 21.23 7.40
N ILE A 119 -20.01 22.18 7.13
CA ILE A 119 -18.56 21.95 7.06
C ILE A 119 -17.89 22.84 8.10
N LEU A 120 -17.29 22.22 9.11
CA LEU A 120 -16.53 22.88 10.16
C LEU A 120 -15.03 22.74 9.87
N ILE A 121 -14.40 23.85 9.52
CA ILE A 121 -12.96 23.94 9.34
C ILE A 121 -12.35 24.39 10.67
N VAL A 122 -11.32 23.70 11.15
CA VAL A 122 -10.61 24.14 12.35
C VAL A 122 -9.16 24.42 12.00
N ALA A 123 -8.71 25.65 12.25
CA ALA A 123 -7.34 26.09 11.96
C ALA A 123 -6.68 26.65 13.23
N PRO A 124 -5.40 26.32 13.51
CA PRO A 124 -4.75 26.79 14.72
C PRO A 124 -4.11 28.17 14.54
N GLY A 125 -4.25 29.03 15.56
CA GLY A 125 -3.66 30.36 15.58
C GLY A 125 -4.31 31.36 14.61
N LYS A 126 -3.99 32.65 14.79
CA LYS A 126 -4.64 33.74 14.06
C LYS A 126 -4.36 33.73 12.55
N VAL A 127 -3.12 33.41 12.16
CA VAL A 127 -2.68 33.48 10.76
C VAL A 127 -3.36 32.40 9.91
N LEU A 128 -3.32 31.15 10.33
CA LEU A 128 -3.93 30.05 9.58
C LEU A 128 -5.46 30.15 9.59
N PHE A 129 -6.06 30.62 10.69
CA PHE A 129 -7.48 30.93 10.76
C PHE A 129 -7.91 31.97 9.70
N ALA A 130 -7.18 33.08 9.57
CA ALA A 130 -7.49 34.10 8.57
C ALA A 130 -7.40 33.57 7.14
N LYS A 131 -6.38 32.75 6.85
CA LYS A 131 -6.19 32.09 5.55
C LYS A 131 -7.31 31.12 5.21
N ALA A 132 -7.63 30.21 6.14
CA ALA A 132 -8.74 29.28 5.99
C ALA A 132 -10.07 30.02 5.74
N ARG A 133 -10.32 31.12 6.45
CA ARG A 133 -11.52 31.95 6.27
C ARG A 133 -11.59 32.58 4.88
N SER A 134 -10.46 33.01 4.31
CA SER A 134 -10.42 33.57 2.95
C SER A 134 -10.88 32.54 1.91
N ILE A 135 -10.29 31.34 1.96
CA ILE A 135 -10.60 30.25 1.01
C ILE A 135 -12.06 29.78 1.16
N VAL A 136 -12.53 29.67 2.41
CA VAL A 136 -13.90 29.26 2.69
C VAL A 136 -14.93 30.28 2.19
N ALA A 137 -14.61 31.58 2.22
CA ALA A 137 -15.50 32.61 1.69
C ALA A 137 -15.75 32.45 0.18
N GLU A 138 -14.72 32.07 -0.59
CA GLU A 138 -14.82 31.81 -2.02
C GLU A 138 -15.70 30.59 -2.33
N LEU A 139 -15.59 29.53 -1.52
CA LEU A 139 -16.39 28.31 -1.67
C LEU A 139 -17.84 28.48 -1.19
N THR A 140 -18.07 29.27 -0.14
CA THR A 140 -19.43 29.51 0.39
C THR A 140 -20.35 30.12 -0.69
N ALA A 141 -19.82 30.96 -1.58
CA ALA A 141 -20.58 31.51 -2.70
C ALA A 141 -20.96 30.45 -3.75
N GLN A 142 -20.17 29.40 -3.90
CA GLN A 142 -20.38 28.33 -4.89
C GLN A 142 -21.35 27.25 -4.39
N TYR A 143 -21.44 27.06 -3.07
CA TYR A 143 -22.23 26.00 -2.44
C TYR A 143 -23.23 26.57 -1.42
N PRO A 144 -24.30 27.26 -1.87
CA PRO A 144 -25.23 27.96 -0.98
C PRO A 144 -26.06 27.04 -0.07
N SER A 145 -26.14 25.75 -0.39
CA SER A 145 -26.84 24.74 0.42
C SER A 145 -26.01 24.20 1.58
N VAL A 146 -24.69 24.48 1.63
CA VAL A 146 -23.76 23.96 2.63
C VAL A 146 -23.37 25.08 3.58
N GLN A 147 -23.51 24.84 4.90
CA GLN A 147 -23.11 25.82 5.90
C GLN A 147 -21.64 25.67 6.27
N PHE A 148 -20.80 26.60 5.81
CA PHE A 148 -19.38 26.64 6.17
C PHE A 148 -19.14 27.46 7.43
N ARG A 149 -18.32 26.94 8.33
CA ARG A 149 -17.83 27.68 9.51
C ARG A 149 -16.36 27.41 9.74
N VAL A 150 -15.60 28.45 10.01
CA VAL A 150 -14.19 28.36 10.41
C VAL A 150 -14.07 28.61 11.90
N LEU A 151 -13.48 27.66 12.62
CA LEU A 151 -13.21 27.71 14.04
C LEU A 151 -11.70 27.90 14.26
N LYS A 152 -11.36 28.64 15.31
CA LYS A 152 -9.97 28.86 15.72
C LYS A 152 -9.61 27.92 16.87
N SER A 153 -8.52 27.19 16.73
CA SER A 153 -7.89 26.45 17.83
C SER A 153 -6.67 27.23 18.36
N GLU A 154 -6.46 27.23 19.68
CA GLU A 154 -5.22 27.73 20.27
C GLU A 154 -4.11 26.66 20.30
N ILE A 155 -4.48 25.39 20.06
CA ILE A 155 -3.57 24.24 20.11
C ILE A 155 -3.29 23.73 18.69
N VAL A 156 -2.00 23.62 18.34
CA VAL A 156 -1.52 23.06 17.08
C VAL A 156 -1.46 21.52 17.17
N SER A 157 -2.63 20.88 17.32
CA SER A 157 -2.76 19.42 17.26
C SER A 157 -4.09 19.03 16.63
N LYS A 158 -4.12 17.96 15.83
CA LYS A 158 -5.36 17.47 15.20
C LYS A 158 -6.41 17.14 16.27
N ARG A 159 -5.98 16.47 17.34
CA ARG A 159 -6.79 16.14 18.51
C ARG A 159 -7.41 17.38 19.17
N GLY A 160 -6.63 18.43 19.40
CA GLY A 160 -7.12 19.69 19.97
C GLY A 160 -8.10 20.40 19.04
N GLN A 161 -7.83 20.40 17.74
CA GLN A 161 -8.72 20.97 16.73
C GLN A 161 -10.07 20.26 16.66
N VAL A 162 -10.08 18.92 16.64
CA VAL A 162 -11.32 18.12 16.70
C VAL A 162 -12.09 18.39 18.00
N ALA A 163 -11.39 18.51 19.14
CA ALA A 163 -12.02 18.82 20.42
C ALA A 163 -12.71 20.20 20.43
N VAL A 164 -12.17 21.20 19.72
CA VAL A 164 -12.81 22.51 19.54
C VAL A 164 -14.09 22.40 18.68
N ALA A 165 -14.12 21.52 17.68
CA ALA A 165 -15.28 21.37 16.81
C ALA A 165 -16.48 20.70 17.49
N ILE A 166 -16.25 19.68 18.31
CA ILE A 166 -17.31 18.81 18.88
C ILE A 166 -18.49 19.58 19.52
N PRO A 167 -18.28 20.62 20.35
CA PRO A 167 -19.38 21.39 20.94
C PRO A 167 -20.22 22.19 19.95
N HIS A 168 -19.77 22.38 18.71
CA HIS A 168 -20.47 23.13 17.66
C HIS A 168 -21.24 22.25 16.69
N ILE A 169 -21.30 20.94 16.94
CA ILE A 169 -21.97 19.98 16.06
C ILE A 169 -23.40 19.75 16.55
N GLU A 170 -24.36 19.91 15.64
CA GLU A 170 -25.80 19.79 15.93
C GLU A 170 -26.46 18.65 15.15
N THR A 171 -25.76 18.05 14.18
CA THR A 171 -26.29 16.98 13.33
C THR A 171 -26.08 15.60 13.94
N ASP A 172 -26.81 14.59 13.47
CA ASP A 172 -26.76 13.23 14.02
C ASP A 172 -25.44 12.49 13.74
N ILE A 173 -24.80 12.78 12.59
CA ILE A 173 -23.57 12.13 12.15
C ILE A 173 -22.46 13.17 11.95
N VAL A 174 -21.27 12.82 12.44
CA VAL A 174 -20.02 13.57 12.22
C VAL A 174 -19.15 12.80 11.25
N VAL A 175 -18.62 13.48 10.24
CA VAL A 175 -17.56 12.94 9.39
C VAL A 175 -16.26 13.67 9.67
N LEU A 176 -15.30 13.00 10.31
CA LEU A 176 -13.96 13.54 10.48
C LEU A 176 -13.16 13.31 9.19
N LEU A 177 -12.48 14.34 8.69
CA LEU A 177 -11.78 14.31 7.40
C LEU A 177 -10.42 15.02 7.51
N ASP A 178 -9.36 14.40 6.97
CA ASP A 178 -8.04 15.03 6.82
C ASP A 178 -8.04 16.05 5.65
N ASP A 179 -7.20 17.09 5.73
CA ASP A 179 -7.10 18.20 4.76
C ASP A 179 -6.45 17.86 3.39
N HIS A 180 -6.26 16.58 3.10
CA HIS A 180 -5.63 16.07 1.88
C HIS A 180 -6.28 14.74 1.46
N VAL A 181 -7.60 14.69 1.61
CA VAL A 181 -8.44 13.53 1.31
C VAL A 181 -9.59 13.98 0.42
N PHE A 182 -9.77 13.25 -0.68
CA PHE A 182 -10.70 13.62 -1.74
C PHE A 182 -11.80 12.57 -1.83
N TRP A 183 -13.05 13.03 -1.95
CA TRP A 183 -14.21 12.16 -1.99
C TRP A 183 -14.76 12.00 -3.41
N GLY A 184 -15.25 10.80 -3.72
CA GLY A 184 -16.08 10.59 -4.90
C GLY A 184 -17.46 11.26 -4.77
N PRO A 185 -18.23 11.34 -5.88
CA PRO A 185 -19.49 12.10 -5.93
C PRO A 185 -20.62 11.51 -5.05
N ARG A 186 -20.62 10.20 -4.79
CA ARG A 186 -21.63 9.51 -3.96
C ARG A 186 -21.07 9.01 -2.63
N PHE A 187 -20.00 9.63 -2.16
CA PHE A 187 -19.26 9.16 -1.00
C PHE A 187 -20.12 9.18 0.27
N LEU A 188 -20.78 10.31 0.57
CA LEU A 188 -21.62 10.40 1.76
C LEU A 188 -22.86 9.50 1.68
N GLU A 189 -23.47 9.36 0.49
CA GLU A 189 -24.61 8.47 0.28
C GLU A 189 -24.29 7.02 0.67
N SER A 190 -23.16 6.49 0.18
CA SER A 190 -22.71 5.15 0.55
C SER A 190 -22.25 5.07 2.01
N LEU A 191 -21.50 6.06 2.49
CA LEU A 191 -20.94 6.10 3.84
C LEU A 191 -22.00 6.04 4.96
N LEU A 192 -23.18 6.60 4.71
CA LEU A 192 -24.26 6.68 5.70
C LEU A 192 -25.06 5.37 5.82
N CYS A 193 -25.02 4.49 4.82
CA CYS A 193 -25.82 3.27 4.76
C CYS A 193 -25.68 2.35 6.00
N PRO A 194 -24.48 2.15 6.58
CA PRO A 194 -24.34 1.34 7.79
C PRO A 194 -25.10 1.83 9.03
N PHE A 195 -25.42 3.12 9.14
CA PHE A 195 -26.12 3.66 10.31
C PHE A 195 -27.61 3.27 10.35
N ALA A 196 -28.12 2.58 9.32
CA ALA A 196 -29.41 1.90 9.39
C ALA A 196 -29.46 0.85 10.52
N ASP A 197 -28.32 0.22 10.87
CA ASP A 197 -28.19 -0.52 12.13
C ASP A 197 -27.94 0.49 13.26
N THR A 198 -28.90 0.61 14.18
CA THR A 198 -28.79 1.52 15.33
C THR A 198 -27.64 1.16 16.27
N ALA A 199 -27.11 -0.06 16.22
CA ALA A 199 -25.94 -0.46 17.00
C ALA A 199 -24.60 -0.04 16.36
N VAL A 200 -24.59 0.36 15.09
CA VAL A 200 -23.35 0.85 14.42
C VAL A 200 -23.10 2.29 14.83
N GLY A 201 -21.98 2.53 15.52
CA GLY A 201 -21.58 3.85 16.01
C GLY A 201 -20.47 4.52 15.20
N LEU A 202 -19.65 3.72 14.51
CA LEU A 202 -18.48 4.18 13.76
C LEU A 202 -18.38 3.43 12.42
N VAL A 203 -18.14 4.17 11.35
CA VAL A 203 -18.00 3.65 9.99
C VAL A 203 -16.65 4.04 9.41
N GLY A 204 -15.92 3.04 8.93
CA GLY A 204 -14.68 3.21 8.15
C GLY A 204 -14.91 3.00 6.66
N THR A 205 -13.96 3.47 5.85
CA THR A 205 -14.08 3.56 4.38
C THR A 205 -12.96 2.82 3.64
N ASN A 206 -13.12 2.69 2.32
CA ASN A 206 -12.10 2.18 1.42
C ASN A 206 -11.15 3.31 1.01
N LYS A 207 -9.84 3.12 1.19
CA LYS A 207 -8.83 4.16 0.91
C LYS A 207 -8.02 3.81 -0.34
N ARG A 208 -7.83 4.75 -1.25
CA ARG A 208 -6.91 4.60 -2.40
C ARG A 208 -5.86 5.70 -2.41
N VAL A 209 -4.65 5.33 -2.82
CA VAL A 209 -3.56 6.29 -3.03
C VAL A 209 -3.61 6.74 -4.49
N ILE A 210 -3.58 8.05 -4.70
CA ILE A 210 -3.44 8.63 -6.03
C ILE A 210 -2.06 8.27 -6.57
N ARG A 211 -2.04 7.67 -7.76
CA ARG A 211 -0.81 7.41 -8.52
C ARG A 211 -0.50 8.65 -9.33
N LEU A 212 0.58 9.34 -9.00
CA LEU A 212 0.96 10.57 -9.68
C LEU A 212 1.80 10.27 -10.92
N ASP A 213 1.47 10.96 -12.02
CA ASP A 213 2.28 10.97 -13.23
C ASP A 213 3.51 11.87 -13.08
N GLY A 214 4.48 11.71 -13.99
CA GLY A 214 5.70 12.55 -14.02
C GLY A 214 6.70 12.31 -12.88
N LEU A 215 6.48 11.32 -12.02
CA LEU A 215 7.46 10.93 -10.99
C LEU A 215 8.66 10.19 -11.60
N ASN A 216 9.86 10.50 -11.09
CA ASN A 216 11.06 9.70 -11.36
C ASN A 216 10.95 8.29 -10.73
N LEU A 217 11.86 7.37 -11.07
CA LEU A 217 11.82 5.98 -10.60
C LEU A 217 11.65 5.87 -9.07
N TRP A 218 12.43 6.63 -8.31
CA TRP A 218 12.35 6.65 -6.84
C TRP A 218 10.99 7.17 -6.34
N GLY A 219 10.47 8.24 -6.95
CA GLY A 219 9.13 8.76 -6.72
C GLY A 219 8.06 7.68 -6.86
N ARG A 220 8.12 6.92 -7.95
CA ARG A 220 7.17 5.82 -8.22
C ARG A 220 7.28 4.70 -7.19
N ILE A 221 8.50 4.34 -6.78
CA ILE A 221 8.73 3.32 -5.74
C ILE A 221 8.09 3.75 -4.41
N TRP A 222 8.34 4.97 -3.93
CA TRP A 222 7.76 5.44 -2.67
C TRP A 222 6.24 5.59 -2.73
N ASN A 223 5.70 6.05 -3.86
CA ASN A 223 4.25 6.09 -4.07
C ASN A 223 3.63 4.68 -4.07
N MET A 224 4.28 3.70 -4.71
CA MET A 224 3.87 2.29 -4.71
C MET A 224 3.92 1.67 -3.31
N LEU A 225 4.94 2.00 -2.50
CA LEU A 225 4.99 1.60 -1.09
C LEU A 225 3.84 2.19 -0.27
N GLY A 226 3.53 3.48 -0.47
CA GLY A 226 2.37 4.13 0.13
C GLY A 226 1.04 3.48 -0.26
N ALA A 227 0.87 3.17 -1.55
CA ALA A 227 -0.30 2.47 -2.07
C ALA A 227 -0.44 1.07 -1.47
N THR A 228 0.66 0.30 -1.43
CA THR A 228 0.68 -1.06 -0.87
C THR A 228 0.32 -1.06 0.62
N TYR A 229 0.81 -0.07 1.38
CA TYR A 229 0.45 0.10 2.78
C TYR A 229 -1.06 0.31 2.98
N LEU A 230 -1.69 1.21 2.21
CA LEU A 230 -3.14 1.43 2.28
C LEU A 230 -3.94 0.20 1.82
N CYS A 231 -3.53 -0.45 0.73
CA CYS A 231 -4.17 -1.67 0.23
C CYS A 231 -4.15 -2.79 1.28
N ARG A 232 -3.00 -3.01 1.92
CA ARG A 232 -2.87 -4.00 3.00
C ARG A 232 -3.79 -3.65 4.17
N HIS A 233 -3.79 -2.40 4.60
CA HIS A 233 -4.62 -1.96 5.72
C HIS A 233 -6.12 -2.12 5.42
N ASN A 234 -6.56 -1.80 4.20
CA ASN A 234 -7.93 -2.05 3.73
C ASN A 234 -8.30 -3.53 3.75
N PHE A 235 -7.41 -4.40 3.26
CA PHE A 235 -7.61 -5.85 3.29
C PHE A 235 -7.77 -6.36 4.73
N GLU A 236 -6.87 -5.95 5.64
CA GLU A 236 -6.89 -6.37 7.04
C GLU A 236 -8.17 -5.91 7.75
N ILE A 237 -8.55 -4.62 7.70
CA ILE A 237 -9.74 -4.13 8.42
C ILE A 237 -11.05 -4.69 7.86
N ARG A 238 -11.14 -4.91 6.54
CA ARG A 238 -12.32 -5.51 5.92
C ARG A 238 -12.47 -6.96 6.36
N ALA A 239 -11.38 -7.72 6.33
CA ALA A 239 -11.38 -9.11 6.71
C ALA A 239 -11.74 -9.29 8.19
N THR A 240 -11.09 -8.59 9.11
CA THR A 240 -11.38 -8.74 10.55
C THR A 240 -12.79 -8.26 10.88
N ASN A 241 -13.26 -7.17 10.25
CA ASN A 241 -14.62 -6.69 10.45
C ASN A 241 -15.66 -7.71 9.95
N THR A 242 -15.33 -8.53 8.95
CA THR A 242 -16.21 -9.61 8.46
C THR A 242 -16.28 -10.78 9.43
N VAL A 243 -15.16 -11.15 10.07
CA VAL A 243 -15.11 -12.33 10.96
C VAL A 243 -15.81 -12.06 12.29
N ASP A 244 -15.48 -10.96 12.97
CA ASP A 244 -15.98 -10.68 14.32
C ASP A 244 -16.38 -9.21 14.54
N GLY A 245 -16.51 -8.42 13.48
CA GLY A 245 -16.76 -6.99 13.58
C GLY A 245 -15.53 -6.18 14.04
N GLY A 246 -14.39 -6.83 14.27
CA GLY A 246 -13.22 -6.21 14.87
C GLY A 246 -12.38 -5.38 13.92
N VAL A 247 -11.85 -4.28 14.44
CA VAL A 247 -10.85 -3.43 13.79
C VAL A 247 -9.93 -2.86 14.86
N PHE A 248 -8.62 -2.81 14.59
CA PHE A 248 -7.68 -2.21 15.54
C PHE A 248 -7.74 -0.68 15.53
N VAL A 249 -8.04 -0.09 14.37
CA VAL A 249 -8.25 1.34 14.17
C VAL A 249 -9.08 1.59 12.91
N ILE A 250 -10.01 2.55 12.98
CA ILE A 250 -10.55 3.20 11.78
C ILE A 250 -9.70 4.41 11.46
N SER A 251 -9.16 4.48 10.23
CA SER A 251 -8.22 5.53 9.84
C SER A 251 -8.79 6.93 10.05
N GLY A 252 -8.00 7.82 10.66
CA GLY A 252 -8.34 9.24 10.81
C GLY A 252 -8.42 10.05 9.51
N ARG A 253 -8.16 9.45 8.34
CA ARG A 253 -8.27 10.11 7.03
C ARG A 253 -9.70 10.48 6.69
N ALA A 254 -10.61 9.54 6.84
CA ALA A 254 -12.04 9.83 6.87
C ALA A 254 -12.77 8.74 7.66
N CYS A 255 -13.65 9.15 8.57
CA CYS A 255 -14.55 8.25 9.28
C CYS A 255 -15.86 8.95 9.64
N ALA A 256 -16.97 8.19 9.65
CA ALA A 256 -18.25 8.68 10.10
C ALA A 256 -18.58 8.14 11.48
N ILE A 257 -19.14 8.98 12.35
CA ILE A 257 -19.35 8.69 13.77
C ILE A 257 -20.72 9.24 14.17
N ARG A 258 -21.49 8.49 14.98
CA ARG A 258 -22.66 9.08 15.64
C ARG A 258 -22.21 10.20 16.57
N THR A 259 -22.85 11.37 16.46
CA THR A 259 -22.49 12.57 17.23
C THR A 259 -22.55 12.33 18.73
N GLU A 260 -23.52 11.52 19.20
CA GLU A 260 -23.68 11.17 20.62
C GLU A 260 -22.43 10.50 21.23
N ILE A 261 -21.60 9.84 20.43
CA ILE A 261 -20.37 9.21 20.89
C ILE A 261 -19.32 10.27 21.21
N LEU A 262 -19.18 11.28 20.35
CA LEU A 262 -18.23 12.38 20.54
C LEU A 262 -18.71 13.35 21.63
N GLN A 263 -20.01 13.52 21.77
CA GLN A 263 -20.64 14.34 22.80
C GLN A 263 -20.86 13.60 24.13
N HIS A 264 -20.48 12.32 24.21
CA HIS A 264 -20.58 11.56 25.45
C HIS A 264 -19.80 12.29 26.57
N PRO A 265 -20.33 12.43 27.80
CA PRO A 265 -19.74 13.26 28.87
C PRO A 265 -18.28 12.94 29.22
N HIS A 266 -17.86 11.70 29.00
CA HIS A 266 -16.49 11.25 29.26
C HIS A 266 -15.56 11.29 28.03
N PHE A 267 -16.10 11.51 26.82
CA PHE A 267 -15.32 11.44 25.59
C PHE A 267 -14.25 12.53 25.56
N LEU A 268 -14.63 13.80 25.55
CA LEU A 268 -13.70 14.93 25.39
C LEU A 268 -12.60 14.95 26.45
N ARG A 269 -12.95 14.73 27.72
CA ARG A 269 -11.98 14.69 28.82
C ARG A 269 -10.95 13.58 28.60
N GLY A 270 -11.39 12.35 28.29
CA GLY A 270 -10.46 11.25 28.07
C GLY A 270 -9.68 11.37 26.77
N TYR A 271 -10.29 11.93 25.71
CA TYR A 271 -9.67 12.16 24.41
C TYR A 271 -8.53 13.15 24.52
N THR A 272 -8.75 14.28 25.18
CA THR A 272 -7.72 15.34 25.34
C THR A 272 -6.66 15.01 26.40
N ASN A 273 -6.95 14.10 27.34
CA ASN A 273 -6.05 13.73 28.43
C ASN A 273 -5.67 12.25 28.40
N GLU A 274 -5.59 11.65 27.21
CA GLU A 274 -5.29 10.22 27.09
C GLU A 274 -3.91 9.90 27.65
N MET A 275 -3.87 8.94 28.57
CA MET A 275 -2.64 8.36 29.10
C MET A 275 -2.51 6.90 28.64
N PHE A 276 -1.29 6.44 28.39
CA PHE A 276 -0.97 5.05 28.05
C PHE A 276 -0.02 4.42 29.07
N PHE A 277 0.20 3.10 28.95
CA PHE A 277 1.06 2.32 29.84
C PHE A 277 0.68 2.48 31.33
N PHE A 278 -0.50 1.97 31.68
CA PHE A 278 -1.05 2.05 33.06
C PHE A 278 -1.16 3.48 33.60
N GLY A 279 -1.40 4.45 32.71
CA GLY A 279 -1.57 5.86 33.07
C GLY A 279 -0.28 6.64 33.32
N LYS A 280 0.90 6.05 33.04
CA LYS A 280 2.21 6.67 33.35
C LYS A 280 2.68 7.69 32.31
N PHE A 281 2.26 7.54 31.05
CA PHE A 281 2.74 8.40 29.97
C PHE A 281 1.59 9.09 29.25
N GLY A 282 1.74 10.38 28.99
CA GLY A 282 0.76 11.24 28.31
C GLY A 282 0.80 12.67 28.88
N PRO A 283 -0.15 13.54 28.48
CA PRO A 283 -1.23 13.28 27.53
C PRO A 283 -0.72 13.05 26.10
N LEU A 284 -1.41 12.19 25.33
CA LEU A 284 -1.08 11.93 23.94
C LEU A 284 -1.69 12.98 22.99
N ASN A 285 -0.83 13.61 22.19
CA ASN A 285 -1.23 14.40 21.02
C ASN A 285 -1.55 13.57 19.76
N PRO A 286 -0.79 12.50 19.41
CA PRO A 286 -1.10 11.68 18.25
C PRO A 286 -2.22 10.67 18.56
N ASP A 287 -2.59 9.86 17.56
CA ASP A 287 -3.44 8.68 17.71
C ASP A 287 -4.90 9.03 18.06
N ASP A 288 -5.41 10.14 17.54
CA ASP A 288 -6.81 10.56 17.66
C ASP A 288 -7.80 9.47 17.22
N ASP A 289 -7.54 8.89 16.06
CA ASP A 289 -8.35 7.85 15.43
C ASP A 289 -8.42 6.55 16.24
N ASN A 290 -7.29 6.18 16.85
CA ASN A 290 -7.14 5.05 17.75
C ASN A 290 -7.93 5.27 19.05
N TYR A 291 -7.86 6.47 19.63
CA TYR A 291 -8.65 6.76 20.83
C TYR A 291 -10.15 6.63 20.53
N ILE A 292 -10.61 7.24 19.43
CA ILE A 292 -12.01 7.17 18.98
C ILE A 292 -12.44 5.72 18.82
N THR A 293 -11.67 4.93 18.08
CA THR A 293 -11.98 3.51 17.82
C THR A 293 -12.12 2.72 19.13
N ARG A 294 -11.15 2.84 20.05
CA ARG A 294 -11.23 2.15 21.34
C ARG A 294 -12.38 2.65 22.21
N PHE A 295 -12.67 3.96 22.19
CA PHE A 295 -13.79 4.52 22.93
C PHE A 295 -15.11 3.91 22.43
N VAL A 296 -15.32 3.85 21.12
CA VAL A 296 -16.49 3.21 20.48
C VAL A 296 -16.62 1.76 20.93
N VAL A 297 -15.54 0.98 20.86
CA VAL A 297 -15.54 -0.43 21.30
C VAL A 297 -15.87 -0.56 22.78
N ARG A 298 -15.27 0.27 23.66
CA ARG A 298 -15.54 0.27 25.11
C ARG A 298 -16.98 0.62 25.46
N GLN A 299 -17.60 1.51 24.70
CA GLN A 299 -19.00 1.89 24.89
C GLN A 299 -19.97 0.85 24.27
N GLY A 300 -19.48 -0.23 23.66
CA GLY A 300 -20.31 -1.32 23.14
C GLY A 300 -20.90 -1.07 21.75
N TRP A 301 -20.49 -0.01 21.06
CA TRP A 301 -20.91 0.27 19.69
C TRP A 301 -20.27 -0.71 18.71
N LYS A 302 -21.04 -1.11 17.68
CA LYS A 302 -20.50 -1.83 16.53
C LYS A 302 -19.74 -0.89 15.61
N ILE A 303 -18.77 -1.46 14.92
CA ILE A 303 -18.02 -0.79 13.86
C ILE A 303 -18.33 -1.49 12.55
N LYS A 304 -18.55 -0.73 11.48
CA LYS A 304 -18.71 -1.28 10.12
C LYS A 304 -17.67 -0.66 9.19
N ILE A 305 -17.05 -1.48 8.36
CA ILE A 305 -16.33 -0.97 7.19
C ILE A 305 -17.33 -0.92 6.03
N GLN A 306 -17.54 0.25 5.44
CA GLN A 306 -18.29 0.42 4.20
C GLN A 306 -17.30 0.39 3.03
N TYR A 307 -17.24 -0.77 2.36
CA TYR A 307 -16.30 -1.06 1.30
C TYR A 307 -17.06 -1.23 -0.03
N THR A 308 -17.25 -0.11 -0.71
CA THR A 308 -17.89 -0.01 -2.04
C THR A 308 -17.04 0.91 -2.91
N ASP A 309 -17.27 0.93 -4.22
CA ASP A 309 -16.60 1.90 -5.09
C ASP A 309 -17.06 3.34 -4.81
N ASP A 310 -18.32 3.54 -4.40
CA ASP A 310 -18.84 4.84 -4.02
C ASP A 310 -18.24 5.37 -2.70
N SER A 311 -17.87 4.48 -1.77
CA SER A 311 -17.25 4.85 -0.48
C SER A 311 -15.71 4.86 -0.54
N VAL A 312 -15.14 4.99 -1.73
CA VAL A 312 -13.70 5.18 -1.93
C VAL A 312 -13.34 6.64 -1.65
N LEU A 313 -12.36 6.84 -0.77
CA LEU A 313 -11.63 8.09 -0.66
C LEU A 313 -10.25 7.97 -1.29
N GLU A 314 -9.77 9.08 -1.83
CA GLU A 314 -8.44 9.18 -2.39
C GLU A 314 -7.54 10.07 -1.54
N THR A 315 -6.24 9.78 -1.53
CA THR A 315 -5.25 10.58 -0.79
C THR A 315 -3.88 10.47 -1.43
N LYS A 316 -2.99 11.39 -1.11
CA LYS A 316 -1.59 11.39 -1.55
C LYS A 316 -0.72 10.79 -0.44
N VAL A 317 0.05 9.75 -0.76
CA VAL A 317 0.98 9.09 0.17
C VAL A 317 2.26 8.73 -0.57
N GLY A 318 3.41 8.90 0.10
CA GLY A 318 4.70 8.53 -0.46
C GLY A 318 5.14 9.39 -1.64
N VAL A 319 4.64 10.64 -1.70
CA VAL A 319 4.94 11.63 -2.76
C VAL A 319 5.37 13.00 -2.22
N GLU A 320 5.19 13.23 -0.92
CA GLU A 320 5.54 14.50 -0.28
C GLU A 320 7.04 14.66 -0.08
N LYS A 321 7.58 15.83 -0.43
CA LYS A 321 9.00 16.13 -0.23
C LYS A 321 9.28 16.58 1.23
N PRO A 322 10.44 16.18 1.82
CA PRO A 322 11.41 15.21 1.32
C PRO A 322 10.88 13.76 1.39
N LEU A 323 10.93 13.05 0.26
CA LEU A 323 10.17 11.83 -0.01
C LEU A 323 10.40 10.70 0.99
N ALA A 324 11.65 10.25 1.11
CA ALA A 324 12.02 9.16 2.00
C ALA A 324 11.82 9.56 3.47
N THR A 325 12.28 10.74 3.86
CA THR A 325 12.22 11.20 5.25
C THR A 325 10.79 11.35 5.75
N LYS A 326 9.90 11.93 4.96
CA LYS A 326 8.50 12.09 5.36
C LYS A 326 7.78 10.75 5.44
N PHE A 327 7.90 9.90 4.43
CA PHE A 327 7.21 8.60 4.43
C PHE A 327 7.74 7.69 5.55
N LEU A 328 9.06 7.63 5.75
CA LEU A 328 9.64 6.88 6.88
C LEU A 328 9.21 7.48 8.23
N GLY A 329 9.12 8.80 8.34
CA GLY A 329 8.57 9.46 9.54
C GLY A 329 7.11 9.11 9.80
N GLN A 330 6.29 8.94 8.75
CA GLN A 330 4.92 8.42 8.86
C GLN A 330 4.92 6.96 9.35
N CYS A 331 5.73 6.08 8.75
CA CYS A 331 5.87 4.69 9.17
C CYS A 331 6.32 4.55 10.63
N GLN A 332 7.32 5.34 11.05
CA GLN A 332 7.79 5.37 12.43
C GLN A 332 6.70 5.80 13.41
N ARG A 333 5.89 6.80 13.05
CA ARG A 333 4.73 7.19 13.86
C ARG A 333 3.75 6.03 14.00
N TRP A 334 3.36 5.40 12.89
CA TRP A 334 2.41 4.28 12.89
C TRP A 334 2.91 3.09 13.72
N VAL A 335 4.19 2.72 13.62
CA VAL A 335 4.77 1.67 14.46
C VAL A 335 4.67 2.03 15.95
N ARG A 336 5.03 3.26 16.34
CA ARG A 336 4.89 3.69 17.74
C ARG A 336 3.43 3.67 18.21
N THR A 337 2.48 4.01 17.33
CA THR A 337 1.04 3.97 17.62
C THR A 337 0.58 2.55 17.90
N THR A 338 1.01 1.56 17.11
CA THR A 338 0.71 0.15 17.33
C THR A 338 1.07 -0.27 18.76
N TRP A 339 2.29 0.00 19.21
CA TRP A 339 2.70 -0.34 20.58
C TRP A 339 1.88 0.37 21.66
N ARG A 340 1.61 1.67 21.47
CA ARG A 340 0.88 2.46 22.49
C ARG A 340 -0.60 2.07 22.56
N SER A 341 -1.29 2.10 21.42
CA SER A 341 -2.74 1.91 21.34
C SER A 341 -3.17 0.45 21.47
N ASN A 342 -2.46 -0.49 20.82
CA ASN A 342 -2.85 -1.90 20.88
C ASN A 342 -2.68 -2.45 22.30
N LEU A 343 -1.61 -2.06 23.01
CA LEU A 343 -1.43 -2.46 24.41
C LEU A 343 -2.52 -1.90 25.31
N CYS A 344 -2.95 -0.65 25.10
CA CYS A 344 -4.12 -0.12 25.82
C CYS A 344 -5.37 -0.94 25.52
N SER A 345 -5.63 -1.30 24.26
CA SER A 345 -6.79 -2.14 23.88
C SER A 345 -6.74 -3.50 24.56
N LEU A 346 -5.59 -4.16 24.56
CA LEU A 346 -5.38 -5.51 25.09
C LEU A 346 -5.37 -5.56 26.63
N ILE A 347 -4.73 -4.58 27.29
CA ILE A 347 -4.37 -4.66 28.72
C ILE A 347 -5.21 -3.69 29.56
N THR A 348 -5.41 -2.46 29.11
CA THR A 348 -6.13 -1.43 29.88
C THR A 348 -7.63 -1.54 29.66
N ASP A 349 -8.06 -1.52 28.40
CA ASP A 349 -9.48 -1.50 28.01
C ASP A 349 -10.10 -2.89 28.05
N ARG A 350 -9.36 -3.92 27.59
CA ARG A 350 -9.68 -5.35 27.59
C ARG A 350 -10.96 -5.75 26.84
N THR A 351 -11.76 -4.79 26.39
CA THR A 351 -13.07 -5.02 25.79
C THR A 351 -12.95 -5.87 24.51
N VAL A 352 -11.84 -5.72 23.76
CA VAL A 352 -11.56 -6.48 22.54
C VAL A 352 -11.52 -8.00 22.74
N TRP A 353 -11.15 -8.49 23.94
CA TRP A 353 -11.18 -9.93 24.24
C TRP A 353 -12.61 -10.49 24.28
N THR A 354 -13.59 -9.65 24.60
CA THR A 354 -15.01 -10.03 24.67
C THR A 354 -15.72 -9.91 23.33
N THR A 355 -15.35 -8.91 22.54
CA THR A 355 -16.08 -8.54 21.33
C THR A 355 -15.40 -8.97 20.04
N GLN A 356 -14.07 -9.12 20.02
CA GLN A 356 -13.27 -9.23 18.80
C GLN A 356 -12.10 -10.24 18.92
N PRO A 357 -12.35 -11.50 19.32
CA PRO A 357 -11.30 -12.48 19.62
C PRO A 357 -10.41 -12.82 18.40
N TYR A 358 -10.98 -12.85 17.20
CA TYR A 358 -10.19 -13.10 15.99
C TYR A 358 -9.33 -11.88 15.65
N CYS A 359 -9.85 -10.66 15.79
CA CYS A 359 -9.06 -9.44 15.61
C CYS A 359 -7.89 -9.38 16.62
N VAL A 360 -8.11 -9.82 17.86
CA VAL A 360 -7.07 -9.94 18.89
C VAL A 360 -5.89 -10.80 18.41
N TYR A 361 -6.18 -12.01 17.92
CA TYR A 361 -5.15 -12.87 17.32
C TYR A 361 -4.54 -12.23 16.06
N SER A 362 -5.37 -11.97 15.06
CA SER A 362 -4.95 -11.69 13.68
C SER A 362 -4.28 -10.34 13.49
N VAL A 363 -4.51 -9.38 14.39
CA VAL A 363 -3.95 -8.02 14.30
C VAL A 363 -3.27 -7.61 15.59
N TYR A 364 -3.94 -7.64 16.74
CA TYR A 364 -3.36 -7.03 17.94
C TYR A 364 -2.08 -7.75 18.40
N LEU A 365 -2.14 -9.08 18.57
CA LEU A 365 -1.00 -9.88 19.01
C LEU A 365 0.06 -10.01 17.91
N THR A 366 -0.35 -10.33 16.68
CA THR A 366 0.59 -10.52 15.58
C THR A 366 1.35 -9.25 15.24
N SER A 367 0.75 -8.07 15.41
CA SER A 367 1.43 -6.77 15.24
C SER A 367 2.56 -6.55 16.25
N LEU A 368 2.47 -7.12 17.46
CA LEU A 368 3.53 -7.09 18.47
C LEU A 368 4.65 -8.11 18.19
N THR A 369 4.37 -9.12 17.36
CA THR A 369 5.33 -10.17 16.98
C THR A 369 5.76 -10.09 15.52
N ASN A 370 5.41 -9.03 14.78
CA ASN A 370 5.67 -8.90 13.34
C ASN A 370 7.12 -8.49 13.03
N PHE A 371 8.08 -9.26 13.52
CA PHE A 371 9.51 -9.07 13.27
C PHE A 371 9.93 -9.93 12.08
N ALA A 372 9.64 -9.47 10.87
CA ALA A 372 9.91 -10.22 9.63
C ALA A 372 11.39 -10.62 9.51
N ALA A 373 12.31 -9.72 9.85
CA ALA A 373 13.76 -9.97 9.83
C ALA A 373 14.23 -11.11 10.77
N VAL A 374 13.44 -11.46 11.80
CA VAL A 374 13.72 -12.58 12.70
C VAL A 374 12.91 -13.81 12.29
N THR A 375 11.62 -13.61 12.03
CA THR A 375 10.66 -14.69 11.81
C THR A 375 10.90 -15.41 10.48
N ASP A 376 11.27 -14.68 9.42
CA ASP A 376 11.44 -15.29 8.09
C ASP A 376 12.69 -16.16 7.99
N PRO A 377 13.88 -15.70 8.42
CA PRO A 377 15.05 -16.59 8.49
C PRO A 377 14.84 -17.78 9.43
N LEU A 378 14.14 -17.59 10.56
CA LEU A 378 13.85 -18.67 11.49
C LEU A 378 12.92 -19.73 10.87
N LEU A 379 11.91 -19.33 10.11
CA LEU A 379 11.06 -20.26 9.36
C LEU A 379 11.87 -21.08 8.34
N VAL A 380 12.76 -20.44 7.59
CA VAL A 380 13.64 -21.13 6.64
C VAL A 380 14.57 -22.10 7.36
N TYR A 381 15.18 -21.67 8.47
CA TYR A 381 16.05 -22.50 9.29
C TYR A 381 15.32 -23.74 9.83
N LEU A 382 14.17 -23.55 10.48
CA LEU A 382 13.38 -24.63 11.05
C LEU A 382 12.89 -25.60 9.97
N PHE A 383 12.51 -25.09 8.79
CA PHE A 383 12.12 -25.94 7.67
C PHE A 383 13.29 -26.80 7.15
N THR A 384 14.44 -26.19 6.86
CA THR A 384 15.60 -26.92 6.31
C THR A 384 16.20 -27.95 7.27
N HIS A 385 15.98 -27.77 8.57
CA HIS A 385 16.41 -28.71 9.62
C HIS A 385 15.31 -29.71 10.02
N SER A 386 14.18 -29.72 9.31
CA SER A 386 13.10 -30.68 9.53
C SER A 386 13.22 -31.93 8.66
N SER A 387 12.67 -33.02 9.15
CA SER A 387 12.41 -34.27 8.43
C SER A 387 11.57 -34.07 7.18
N ALA A 388 10.71 -33.04 7.12
CA ALA A 388 9.93 -32.72 5.93
C ALA A 388 10.82 -32.27 4.76
N TYR A 389 11.88 -31.51 5.03
CA TYR A 389 12.83 -31.09 4.00
C TYR A 389 13.67 -32.27 3.48
N THR A 390 14.16 -33.12 4.37
CA THR A 390 14.94 -34.32 3.98
C THR A 390 14.07 -35.36 3.24
N SER A 391 12.81 -35.51 3.63
CA SER A 391 11.84 -36.38 2.94
C SER A 391 11.43 -35.80 1.58
N GLY A 392 11.27 -34.49 1.45
CA GLY A 392 11.04 -33.81 0.18
C GLY A 392 12.20 -33.93 -0.80
N LEU A 393 13.45 -33.84 -0.30
CA LEU A 393 14.66 -34.12 -1.07
C LEU A 393 14.73 -35.59 -1.50
N ARG A 394 14.38 -36.55 -0.63
CA ARG A 394 14.32 -37.97 -1.01
C ARG A 394 13.26 -38.24 -2.07
N LEU A 395 12.10 -37.60 -1.99
CA LEU A 395 11.05 -37.70 -3.01
C LEU A 395 11.51 -37.10 -4.35
N ALA A 396 12.17 -35.94 -4.32
CA ALA A 396 12.74 -35.32 -5.51
C ALA A 396 13.87 -36.16 -6.13
N CYS A 397 14.77 -36.72 -5.31
CA CYS A 397 15.83 -37.63 -5.79
C CYS A 397 15.25 -38.96 -6.31
N LEU A 398 14.16 -39.48 -5.75
CA LEU A 398 13.47 -40.67 -6.28
C LEU A 398 12.80 -40.39 -7.63
N ILE A 399 12.29 -39.18 -7.84
CA ILE A 399 11.76 -38.73 -9.14
C ILE A 399 12.92 -38.58 -10.17
N ASP A 400 14.09 -38.10 -9.75
CA ASP A 400 15.27 -38.00 -10.63
C ASP A 400 15.90 -39.35 -10.97
N VAL A 401 15.93 -40.32 -10.03
CA VAL A 401 16.44 -41.67 -10.28
C VAL A 401 15.55 -42.44 -11.26
N ASN A 402 14.23 -42.21 -11.25
CA ASN A 402 13.33 -42.79 -12.25
C ASN A 402 13.41 -42.12 -13.63
N ASN A 403 14.03 -40.94 -13.75
CA ASN A 403 14.28 -40.27 -15.04
C ASN A 403 15.70 -40.52 -15.60
N SER A 404 16.59 -41.14 -14.82
CA SER A 404 17.99 -41.41 -15.22
C SER A 404 18.27 -42.90 -15.46
N GLY A 405 17.23 -43.74 -15.49
CA GLY A 405 17.31 -45.17 -15.74
C GLY A 405 16.52 -45.64 -16.96
N ASP A 406 16.70 -45.04 -18.14
CA ASP A 406 16.36 -45.73 -19.39
C ASP A 406 17.06 -45.10 -20.62
N ALA A 407 18.35 -45.36 -20.74
CA ALA A 407 19.10 -45.15 -21.98
C ALA A 407 20.10 -46.30 -22.16
N GLY A 408 19.60 -47.49 -22.50
CA GLY A 408 20.45 -48.53 -23.06
C GLY A 408 20.05 -49.97 -22.77
N SER A 409 19.00 -50.47 -23.42
CA SER A 409 19.02 -51.83 -23.96
C SER A 409 17.92 -52.01 -25.00
N SER A 410 18.32 -51.98 -26.27
CA SER A 410 17.51 -52.47 -27.38
C SER A 410 17.72 -53.97 -27.51
N LYS A 411 16.65 -54.77 -27.40
CA LYS A 411 16.13 -55.60 -28.50
C LYS A 411 15.06 -56.59 -28.06
N ASN A 412 13.95 -56.52 -28.81
CA ASN A 412 13.08 -57.60 -29.29
C ASN A 412 12.46 -58.58 -28.28
N GLY A 413 11.14 -58.50 -28.17
CA GLY A 413 10.30 -59.58 -27.64
C GLY A 413 8.84 -59.20 -27.70
N THR A 414 8.14 -59.72 -28.70
CA THR A 414 6.69 -59.70 -28.91
C THR A 414 5.91 -60.13 -27.66
N GLY A 415 4.85 -59.40 -27.34
CA GLY A 415 3.91 -59.75 -26.27
C GLY A 415 2.87 -58.67 -26.05
N GLU A 416 1.81 -58.74 -26.85
CA GLU A 416 0.49 -58.17 -26.56
C GLU A 416 0.05 -58.63 -25.16
N ASP A 417 -0.30 -57.70 -24.27
CA ASP A 417 -1.28 -57.92 -23.21
C ASP A 417 -1.89 -56.56 -22.83
N ASP A 418 -3.09 -56.36 -23.36
CA ASP A 418 -4.01 -55.26 -23.12
C ASP A 418 -4.59 -55.39 -21.70
N TYR A 419 -4.22 -54.51 -20.78
CA TYR A 419 -4.77 -54.45 -19.43
C TYR A 419 -5.77 -53.29 -19.32
N THR A 420 -7.02 -53.54 -19.73
CA THR A 420 -8.16 -52.65 -19.51
C THR A 420 -8.67 -52.79 -18.07
N GLY A 421 -8.02 -52.09 -17.14
CA GLY A 421 -8.56 -51.82 -15.80
C GLY A 421 -8.96 -50.35 -15.65
N PRO A 422 -9.98 -50.00 -14.84
CA PRO A 422 -10.41 -48.60 -14.70
C PRO A 422 -9.27 -47.76 -14.11
N GLU A 423 -8.77 -46.79 -14.89
CA GLU A 423 -7.74 -45.87 -14.41
C GLU A 423 -8.25 -45.11 -13.18
N HIS A 424 -7.58 -45.29 -12.03
CA HIS A 424 -7.92 -44.58 -10.81
C HIS A 424 -7.82 -43.06 -11.01
N LEU A 425 -8.81 -42.31 -10.52
CA LEU A 425 -8.95 -40.85 -10.63
C LEU A 425 -7.67 -40.06 -10.32
N HIS A 426 -6.85 -40.59 -9.42
CA HIS A 426 -5.57 -40.01 -8.99
C HIS A 426 -4.51 -40.01 -10.11
N VAL A 427 -4.52 -41.03 -10.98
CA VAL A 427 -3.59 -41.15 -12.12
C VAL A 427 -3.95 -40.14 -13.21
N LEU A 428 -5.24 -39.97 -13.48
CA LEU A 428 -5.75 -38.95 -14.40
C LEU A 428 -5.44 -37.53 -13.89
N ALA A 429 -5.62 -37.27 -12.60
CA ALA A 429 -5.28 -35.99 -11.98
C ALA A 429 -3.78 -35.68 -12.04
N LEU A 430 -2.91 -36.67 -11.78
CA LEU A 430 -1.46 -36.51 -11.88
C LEU A 430 -1.01 -36.25 -13.32
N ARG A 431 -1.64 -36.91 -14.30
CA ARG A 431 -1.38 -36.68 -15.73
C ARG A 431 -1.79 -35.27 -16.17
N ALA A 432 -2.95 -34.79 -15.70
CA ALA A 432 -3.42 -33.44 -15.97
C ALA A 432 -2.52 -32.36 -15.34
N ILE A 433 -2.05 -32.57 -14.10
CA ILE A 433 -1.11 -31.66 -13.42
C ILE A 433 0.23 -31.62 -14.18
N ARG A 434 0.75 -32.77 -14.61
CA ARG A 434 1.99 -32.86 -15.40
C ARG A 434 1.88 -32.07 -16.70
N ILE A 435 0.81 -32.28 -17.48
CA ILE A 435 0.56 -31.55 -18.72
C ILE A 435 0.46 -30.04 -18.46
N ARG A 436 -0.17 -29.64 -17.34
CA ARG A 436 -0.31 -28.22 -16.99
C ARG A 436 1.02 -27.58 -16.58
N ILE A 437 1.89 -28.30 -15.88
CA ILE A 437 3.25 -27.85 -15.53
C ILE A 437 4.10 -27.69 -16.80
N GLU A 438 4.04 -28.65 -17.74
CA GLU A 438 4.75 -28.57 -19.01
C GLU A 438 4.27 -27.38 -19.87
N GLN A 439 2.96 -27.09 -19.86
CA GLN A 439 2.39 -25.88 -20.50
C GLN A 439 2.86 -24.59 -19.84
N LEU A 440 2.89 -24.53 -18.51
CA LEU A 440 3.37 -23.36 -17.76
C LEU A 440 4.86 -23.13 -17.94
N GLN A 441 5.68 -24.18 -18.01
CA GLN A 441 7.09 -24.09 -18.35
C GLN A 441 7.28 -23.54 -19.76
N LYS A 442 6.58 -24.06 -20.76
CA LYS A 442 6.63 -23.51 -22.14
C LYS A 442 6.19 -22.05 -22.18
N PHE A 443 5.13 -21.69 -21.47
CA PHE A 443 4.65 -20.30 -21.40
C PHE A 443 5.69 -19.38 -20.74
N HIS A 444 6.33 -19.82 -19.65
CA HIS A 444 7.37 -19.07 -18.96
C HIS A 444 8.63 -18.90 -19.81
N THR A 445 9.10 -19.97 -20.48
CA THR A 445 10.24 -19.91 -21.40
C THR A 445 9.96 -18.98 -22.58
N ASN A 446 8.75 -19.02 -23.15
CA ASN A 446 8.34 -18.11 -24.22
C ASN A 446 8.20 -16.66 -23.72
N HIS A 447 7.72 -16.43 -22.50
CA HIS A 447 7.64 -15.10 -21.90
C HIS A 447 9.03 -14.51 -21.62
N ILE A 448 9.98 -15.33 -21.15
CA ILE A 448 11.38 -14.91 -20.96
C ILE A 448 11.99 -14.51 -22.30
N LYS A 449 11.90 -15.37 -23.32
CA LYS A 449 12.44 -15.08 -24.67
C LYS A 449 11.80 -13.86 -25.33
N ARG A 450 10.47 -13.72 -25.22
CA ARG A 450 9.72 -12.67 -25.92
C ARG A 450 9.81 -11.31 -25.23
N TYR A 451 9.95 -11.26 -23.91
CA TYR A 451 9.85 -10.01 -23.15
C TYR A 451 11.07 -9.69 -22.29
N GLN A 452 11.76 -10.69 -21.73
CA GLN A 452 12.88 -10.42 -20.81
C GLN A 452 14.23 -10.38 -21.51
N GLU A 453 14.49 -11.25 -22.48
CA GLU A 453 15.75 -11.25 -23.25
C GLU A 453 15.99 -9.95 -24.04
N PRO A 454 15.00 -9.35 -24.73
CA PRO A 454 15.19 -8.07 -25.41
C PRO A 454 15.47 -6.92 -24.44
N ILE A 455 14.80 -6.90 -23.28
CA ILE A 455 15.02 -5.88 -22.23
C ILE A 455 16.41 -6.05 -21.61
N LEU A 456 16.87 -7.28 -21.39
CA LEU A 456 18.23 -7.57 -20.91
C LEU A 456 19.30 -7.19 -21.93
N ALA A 457 19.06 -7.42 -23.22
CA ALA A 457 19.93 -6.96 -24.30
C ALA A 457 20.04 -5.42 -24.32
N GLU A 458 18.90 -4.72 -24.25
CA GLU A 458 18.87 -3.26 -24.19
C GLU A 458 19.53 -2.68 -22.94
N LEU A 459 19.27 -3.26 -21.76
CA LEU A 459 19.93 -2.81 -20.53
C LEU A 459 21.45 -3.04 -20.57
N ASN A 460 21.91 -4.12 -21.21
CA ASN A 460 23.34 -4.36 -21.40
C ASN A 460 23.96 -3.41 -22.41
N TYR A 461 23.25 -3.06 -23.48
CA TYR A 461 23.64 -2.04 -24.44
C TYR A 461 23.75 -0.66 -23.76
N ILE A 462 22.72 -0.23 -23.02
CA ILE A 462 22.71 1.03 -22.26
C ILE A 462 23.86 1.05 -21.23
N LYS A 463 24.12 -0.07 -20.55
CA LYS A 463 25.25 -0.18 -19.60
C LYS A 463 26.61 -0.07 -20.29
N ALA A 464 26.76 -0.62 -21.50
CA ALA A 464 27.98 -0.48 -22.29
C ALA A 464 28.18 0.95 -22.79
N ALA A 465 27.10 1.59 -23.27
CA ALA A 465 27.09 2.99 -23.69
C ALA A 465 27.43 3.94 -22.54
N LEU A 466 26.83 3.75 -21.36
CA LEU A 466 27.16 4.54 -20.16
C LEU A 466 28.61 4.33 -19.69
N LYS A 467 29.18 3.12 -19.85
CA LYS A 467 30.61 2.88 -19.58
C LYS A 467 31.54 3.52 -20.60
N ALA A 468 31.12 3.64 -21.86
CA ALA A 468 31.87 4.39 -22.87
C ALA A 468 31.83 5.88 -22.54
N LEU A 469 30.64 6.41 -22.25
CA LEU A 469 30.43 7.80 -21.85
C LEU A 469 31.22 8.18 -20.59
N HIS A 470 31.24 7.30 -19.58
CA HIS A 470 32.03 7.52 -18.37
C HIS A 470 33.54 7.53 -18.65
N ARG A 471 34.03 6.70 -19.57
CA ARG A 471 35.44 6.72 -19.99
C ARG A 471 35.81 7.99 -20.74
N GLU A 472 34.93 8.48 -21.61
CA GLU A 472 35.13 9.75 -22.30
C GLU A 472 35.09 10.94 -21.33
N HIS A 473 34.16 10.94 -20.37
CA HIS A 473 34.13 11.94 -19.31
C HIS A 473 35.40 11.90 -18.44
N GLN A 474 35.88 10.71 -18.09
CA GLN A 474 37.12 10.54 -17.34
C GLN A 474 38.32 11.07 -18.14
N ALA A 475 38.40 10.76 -19.44
CA ALA A 475 39.44 11.28 -20.32
C ALA A 475 39.39 12.81 -20.46
N ILE A 476 38.19 13.41 -20.48
CA ILE A 476 38.01 14.87 -20.45
C ILE A 476 38.51 15.44 -19.11
N CYS A 477 38.19 14.81 -17.99
CA CYS A 477 38.66 15.22 -16.67
C CYS A 477 40.19 15.09 -16.52
N ASP A 478 40.78 14.00 -16.99
CA ASP A 478 42.23 13.75 -16.97
C ASP A 478 42.96 14.77 -17.86
N ASN A 479 42.40 15.09 -19.05
CA ASN A 479 42.91 16.16 -19.89
C ASN A 479 42.79 17.53 -19.23
N LEU A 480 41.75 17.77 -18.43
CA LEU A 480 41.57 19.03 -17.70
C LEU A 480 42.64 19.24 -16.61
N VAL A 481 43.06 18.15 -15.95
CA VAL A 481 44.18 18.17 -14.97
C VAL A 481 45.50 18.48 -15.68
N ILE A 482 45.77 17.85 -16.82
CA ILE A 482 46.97 18.12 -17.63
C ILE A 482 46.96 19.57 -18.14
N ILE A 483 45.80 20.07 -18.58
CA ILE A 483 45.63 21.46 -19.03
C ILE A 483 45.88 22.43 -17.87
N GLN A 484 45.43 22.12 -16.65
CA GLN A 484 45.67 22.94 -15.46
C GLN A 484 47.16 22.95 -15.04
N GLU A 485 47.86 21.83 -15.11
CA GLU A 485 49.31 21.77 -14.86
C GLU A 485 50.09 22.58 -15.90
N ARG A 486 49.76 22.44 -17.19
CA ARG A 486 50.38 23.23 -18.27
C ARG A 486 50.10 24.73 -18.17
N LEU A 487 48.89 25.12 -17.76
CA LEU A 487 48.56 26.51 -17.47
C LEU A 487 49.36 27.06 -16.27
N GLY A 488 49.62 26.23 -15.26
CA GLY A 488 50.50 26.56 -14.14
C GLY A 488 51.96 26.78 -14.58
N GLU A 489 52.50 25.94 -15.47
CA GLU A 489 53.84 26.10 -16.05
C GLU A 489 53.96 27.39 -16.88
N VAL A 490 52.93 27.71 -17.69
CA VAL A 490 52.85 28.94 -18.49
C VAL A 490 52.75 30.18 -17.59
N ALA A 491 52.02 30.11 -16.48
CA ALA A 491 51.93 31.21 -15.51
C ALA A 491 53.27 31.46 -14.80
N ILE A 492 54.02 30.42 -14.45
CA ILE A 492 55.37 30.52 -13.85
C ILE A 492 56.38 31.11 -14.86
N GLN A 493 56.29 30.73 -16.13
CA GLN A 493 57.12 31.33 -17.20
C GLN A 493 56.76 32.79 -17.48
N ALA A 494 55.48 33.16 -17.40
CA ALA A 494 55.02 34.54 -17.56
C ALA A 494 55.51 35.44 -16.40
N ASP A 495 55.57 34.93 -15.17
CA ASP A 495 56.09 35.67 -14.00
C ASP A 495 57.62 35.85 -14.06
N GLY A 496 58.34 34.90 -14.66
CA GLY A 496 59.77 35.03 -14.98
C GLY A 496 60.07 35.95 -16.18
N ALA A 497 59.10 36.14 -17.09
CA ALA A 497 59.23 36.97 -18.29
C ALA A 497 59.03 38.47 -18.03
N GLY A 498 58.73 38.89 -16.80
CA GLY A 498 58.74 40.30 -16.38
C GLY A 498 60.10 41.00 -16.45
N LYS A 499 61.14 40.38 -17.05
CA LYS A 499 62.47 40.96 -17.21
C LYS A 499 63.13 40.84 -18.60
N ALA A 500 62.43 40.41 -19.65
CA ALA A 500 62.99 40.51 -21.00
C ALA A 500 61.89 40.67 -22.07
N GLU A 501 61.75 41.89 -22.59
CA GLU A 501 60.93 42.21 -23.77
C GLU A 501 61.51 41.51 -25.01
N GLY A 502 60.98 40.33 -25.34
CA GLY A 502 61.38 39.60 -26.54
C GLY A 502 60.60 38.32 -26.82
N LEU A 503 59.91 37.75 -25.83
CA LEU A 503 59.21 36.45 -25.94
C LEU A 503 57.67 36.57 -26.05
N ALA A 504 57.13 37.73 -26.41
CA ALA A 504 55.67 37.93 -26.47
C ALA A 504 55.02 37.40 -27.76
N ALA A 505 55.68 37.52 -28.93
CA ALA A 505 55.07 37.15 -30.21
C ALA A 505 55.00 35.63 -30.46
N GLU A 506 56.03 34.89 -30.04
CA GLU A 506 56.13 33.44 -30.25
C GLU A 506 55.24 32.66 -29.27
N ALA A 507 55.09 33.17 -28.04
CA ALA A 507 54.14 32.66 -27.05
C ALA A 507 52.68 32.90 -27.49
N GLN A 508 52.37 34.09 -28.04
CA GLN A 508 51.02 34.42 -28.54
C GLN A 508 50.61 33.50 -29.72
N ALA A 509 51.54 33.21 -30.64
CA ALA A 509 51.27 32.32 -31.78
C ALA A 509 51.06 30.87 -31.35
N THR A 510 51.82 30.40 -30.36
CA THR A 510 51.70 29.04 -29.80
C THR A 510 50.39 28.86 -29.04
N ILE A 511 49.97 29.86 -28.27
CA ILE A 511 48.69 29.86 -27.55
C ILE A 511 47.50 29.90 -28.51
N THR A 512 47.55 30.74 -29.55
CA THR A 512 46.47 30.84 -30.55
C THR A 512 46.27 29.53 -31.30
N LYS A 513 47.36 28.89 -31.72
CA LYS A 513 47.30 27.58 -32.40
C LYS A 513 46.76 26.47 -31.50
N THR A 514 47.13 26.48 -30.22
CA THR A 514 46.64 25.50 -29.24
C THR A 514 45.13 25.65 -28.98
N ILE A 515 44.62 26.89 -28.99
CA ILE A 515 43.18 27.18 -28.85
C ILE A 515 42.40 26.76 -30.10
N GLU A 516 42.96 26.98 -31.29
CA GLU A 516 42.36 26.51 -32.55
C GLU A 516 42.28 24.98 -32.62
N ASP A 517 43.36 24.28 -32.24
CA ASP A 517 43.40 22.81 -32.22
C ASP A 517 42.42 22.22 -31.18
N LEU A 518 42.28 22.85 -30.01
CA LEU A 518 41.29 22.46 -28.99
C LEU A 518 39.85 22.73 -29.42
N THR A 519 39.60 23.85 -30.10
CA THR A 519 38.27 24.21 -30.59
C THR A 519 37.82 23.26 -31.71
N ALA A 520 38.73 22.87 -32.61
CA ALA A 520 38.47 21.88 -33.65
C ALA A 520 38.23 20.47 -33.08
N ALA A 521 38.99 20.06 -32.05
CA ALA A 521 38.80 18.77 -31.39
C ALA A 521 37.44 18.65 -30.67
N ILE A 522 36.94 19.75 -30.09
CA ILE A 522 35.64 19.82 -29.40
C ILE A 522 34.47 19.86 -30.40
N ALA A 523 34.58 20.63 -31.50
CA ALA A 523 33.56 20.68 -32.55
C ALA A 523 33.29 19.30 -33.18
N GLY A 524 34.35 18.50 -33.38
CA GLY A 524 34.20 17.13 -33.88
C GLY A 524 33.52 16.16 -32.90
N VAL A 525 33.46 16.46 -31.61
CA VAL A 525 32.68 15.67 -30.63
C VAL A 525 31.21 16.06 -30.65
N GLU A 526 30.92 17.35 -30.81
CA GLU A 526 29.55 17.88 -30.90
C GLU A 526 28.83 17.38 -32.17
N GLU A 527 29.52 17.38 -33.31
CA GLU A 527 28.96 16.91 -34.59
C GLU A 527 28.72 15.40 -34.61
N ARG A 528 29.62 14.60 -33.99
CA ARG A 528 29.41 13.16 -33.76
C ARG A 528 28.25 12.88 -32.80
N TRP A 529 28.02 13.75 -31.82
CA TRP A 529 26.87 13.68 -30.93
C TRP A 529 25.55 13.98 -31.64
N TYR A 530 25.51 15.00 -32.50
CA TYR A 530 24.32 15.31 -33.29
C TYR A 530 24.02 14.24 -34.36
N GLN A 531 25.04 13.66 -35.00
CA GLN A 531 24.86 12.51 -35.90
C GLN A 531 24.33 11.28 -35.17
N ALA A 532 24.88 10.93 -34.01
CA ALA A 532 24.38 9.80 -33.21
C ALA A 532 22.95 10.01 -32.69
N LEU A 533 22.55 11.25 -32.39
CA LEU A 533 21.17 11.59 -32.04
C LEU A 533 20.22 11.51 -33.25
N SER A 534 20.69 11.92 -34.44
CA SER A 534 19.94 11.84 -35.69
C SER A 534 19.72 10.41 -36.15
N GLU A 535 20.75 9.57 -36.16
CA GLU A 535 20.66 8.15 -36.53
C GLU A 535 19.74 7.38 -35.56
N ASN A 536 19.77 7.68 -34.27
CA ASN A 536 18.87 7.08 -33.29
C ASN A 536 17.41 7.56 -33.45
N ALA A 537 17.19 8.80 -33.91
CA ALA A 537 15.86 9.32 -34.20
C ALA A 537 15.26 8.69 -35.49
N GLU A 538 16.07 8.55 -36.55
CA GLU A 538 15.66 7.87 -37.79
C GLU A 538 15.37 6.38 -37.54
N THR A 539 16.22 5.70 -36.78
CA THR A 539 16.00 4.28 -36.42
C THR A 539 14.72 4.12 -35.59
N ALA A 540 14.45 5.00 -34.63
CA ALA A 540 13.21 4.99 -33.86
C ALA A 540 11.97 5.25 -34.73
N GLN A 541 12.10 6.06 -35.78
CA GLN A 541 11.03 6.36 -36.74
C GLN A 541 10.80 5.20 -37.73
N GLU A 542 11.85 4.47 -38.09
CA GLU A 542 11.81 3.24 -38.92
C GLU A 542 11.20 2.06 -38.17
N TYR A 543 11.50 1.90 -36.87
CA TYR A 543 10.82 0.92 -36.02
C TYR A 543 9.34 1.29 -35.77
N ALA A 544 9.03 2.59 -35.65
CA ALA A 544 7.65 3.05 -35.50
C ALA A 544 6.83 2.88 -36.80
N SER A 545 7.45 3.00 -37.98
CA SER A 545 6.80 2.77 -39.27
C SER A 545 6.63 1.28 -39.58
N SER A 546 7.62 0.43 -39.24
CA SER A 546 7.52 -1.03 -39.34
C SER A 546 6.46 -1.62 -38.40
N ALA A 547 6.36 -1.12 -37.17
CA ALA A 547 5.27 -1.49 -36.24
C ALA A 547 3.87 -1.00 -36.70
N LYS A 548 3.83 0.01 -37.59
CA LYS A 548 2.58 0.50 -38.21
C LYS A 548 2.20 -0.34 -39.43
N SER A 549 3.16 -0.78 -40.24
CA SER A 549 2.89 -1.67 -41.39
C SER A 549 2.46 -3.07 -40.92
N GLU A 550 3.08 -3.61 -39.88
CA GLU A 550 2.70 -4.91 -39.30
C GLU A 550 1.29 -4.87 -38.66
N LYS A 551 0.85 -3.69 -38.19
CA LYS A 551 -0.53 -3.48 -37.71
C LYS A 551 -1.55 -3.33 -38.85
N LEU A 552 -1.16 -2.76 -39.99
CA LEU A 552 -2.01 -2.63 -41.18
C LEU A 552 -2.17 -3.96 -41.92
N GLU A 553 -1.10 -4.76 -42.00
CA GLU A 553 -1.11 -6.09 -42.61
C GLU A 553 -1.98 -7.07 -41.80
N ASN A 554 -1.95 -6.99 -40.47
CA ASN A 554 -2.84 -7.78 -39.60
C ASN A 554 -4.32 -7.34 -39.65
N VAL A 555 -4.61 -6.09 -40.01
CA VAL A 555 -5.99 -5.60 -40.21
C VAL A 555 -6.52 -5.96 -41.60
N GLU A 556 -5.69 -5.91 -42.65
CA GLU A 556 -6.07 -6.41 -43.98
C GLU A 556 -6.26 -7.93 -44.02
N THR A 557 -5.46 -8.68 -43.25
CA THR A 557 -5.63 -10.14 -43.14
C THR A 557 -6.93 -10.50 -42.39
N ALA A 558 -7.33 -9.71 -41.39
CA ALA A 558 -8.60 -9.89 -40.67
C ALA A 558 -9.84 -9.49 -41.49
N VAL A 559 -9.73 -8.45 -42.34
CA VAL A 559 -10.82 -8.00 -43.22
C VAL A 559 -10.99 -8.92 -44.45
N ASN A 560 -9.92 -9.57 -44.92
CA ASN A 560 -10.00 -10.56 -45.99
C ASN A 560 -10.53 -11.92 -45.48
N SER A 561 -10.25 -12.31 -44.23
CA SER A 561 -10.87 -13.52 -43.65
C SER A 561 -12.38 -13.39 -43.39
N GLU A 562 -12.90 -12.17 -43.22
CA GLU A 562 -14.35 -11.91 -43.11
C GLU A 562 -15.09 -11.88 -44.46
N LYS A 563 -14.38 -11.85 -45.59
CA LYS A 563 -14.99 -11.89 -46.93
C LYS A 563 -15.04 -13.28 -47.56
N ASP A 564 -14.21 -14.21 -47.10
CA ASP A 564 -14.16 -15.59 -47.59
C ASP A 564 -15.14 -16.54 -46.85
N GLU A 565 -15.83 -16.07 -45.80
CA GLU A 565 -16.85 -16.85 -45.05
C GLU A 565 -18.32 -16.51 -45.40
N ASN A 566 -18.59 -15.73 -46.46
CA ASN A 566 -19.96 -15.49 -46.95
C ASN A 566 -20.32 -16.37 -48.16
N GLY A 567 -20.04 -17.66 -48.04
CA GLY A 567 -20.40 -18.67 -49.02
C GLY A 567 -20.86 -19.97 -48.36
N SER A 568 -22.18 -20.20 -48.41
CA SER A 568 -22.90 -21.47 -48.29
C SER A 568 -23.27 -22.03 -46.90
N SER A 569 -24.60 -22.21 -46.75
CA SER A 569 -25.38 -23.23 -46.02
C SER A 569 -25.14 -23.38 -44.52
N GLU A 570 -26.10 -22.97 -43.68
CA GLU A 570 -27.25 -23.77 -43.20
C GLU A 570 -26.86 -24.83 -42.13
N ASP A 571 -27.62 -24.76 -41.03
CA ASP A 571 -27.82 -25.74 -39.95
C ASP A 571 -27.01 -25.66 -38.64
N ASP A 572 -27.81 -25.55 -37.57
CA ASP A 572 -27.67 -26.07 -36.20
C ASP A 572 -26.79 -25.40 -35.12
N CYS A 573 -27.49 -24.64 -34.27
CA CYS A 573 -27.66 -24.82 -32.82
C CYS A 573 -26.47 -24.90 -31.82
N CYS A 574 -26.51 -23.95 -30.87
CA CYS A 574 -26.26 -24.08 -29.42
C CYS A 574 -24.87 -24.52 -28.89
N PHE A 575 -24.08 -23.59 -28.35
CA PHE A 575 -23.95 -23.31 -26.90
C PHE A 575 -23.03 -22.11 -26.62
#